data_AF-A0A7Y5VZ49-F1
#
_entry.id   AF-A0A7Y5VZ49-F1
#
_cell.length_a   1.000
_cell.length_b   1.000
_cell.length_c   1.000
_cell.angle_alpha   90.00
_cell.angle_beta   90.00
_cell.angle_gamma   90.00
#
_symmetry.space_group_name_H-M   'P 1'
#
loop_
_entity.id
_entity.type
_entity.pdbx_description
1 polymer ?
#
loop_
_entity_poly.entity_id
_entity_poly.type
_entity_poly.pdbx_seq_one_letter_code
_entity_poly.pdbx_strand_id
1 'polypeptide(L)'
;GARDRLRALRAAADPALRGGVTITFHVGEYELADTFVLDARDSGSEASPVVYAAAEGERVVWSGGSELSNWKSEGDGVWSCPLPAWAADHKGPAFRSLWIGDERLVWSGHPVWGSFMHVDAIPVGEPRGDWTKGQRAFVYADADADTWSHVEPGAEVVTFTRWVDSHLRVESIDRERRVVRFANPNVFELAPGDLYRIQGAPSLLDEDLEWCVAHDRVYVKHVSRPKGAVVPRLATLVRLAGEPESGRFVDHVEFRGIEFAHARWWFDDSNKLTWPSKDVIGFVQAANGAPGAIVGVGARRVAFNRCRIAHTEAYGIELAEACRENTLRHCTITDLGAGGVKLGETTIREGELLARDNVVEDCIITDGGKIHHQAIGVWIGQSPGNRLSHNLISDFDYSGISIGWTWGYGPSAAIGNTVEYNEIRNLGVRKGSIEPPLGDMAGIYTLGTQTDGVRTTTIHHNYFHDIAGRTIAWGIYFDEGSTGIVAENNLVLRTTHGSFHQHYGRDNIVRNNILLFGRDAQLWRSRREDHNSFTLERNIVVRTSGVMLNGDWNDHFTSRNNIFWSLNGPAVFPGNTQLETWANGRDTGSVVADPRVLIDAEKPWKIAPDSPAIGLGFVPFDLEGVGPRKSAR
;
A
#
# COMPACT_ATOMS: atom_id res chain seq x y z
N GLY A 1 -15.47 -27.29 -16.70
CA GLY A 1 -16.00 -26.95 -15.36
C GLY A 1 -17.29 -26.16 -15.45
N ALA A 2 -17.75 -25.55 -14.35
CA ALA A 2 -19.03 -24.82 -14.29
C ALA A 2 -19.12 -23.66 -15.31
N ARG A 3 -18.05 -22.89 -15.49
CA ARG A 3 -17.94 -21.84 -16.53
C ARG A 3 -18.21 -22.38 -17.93
N ASP A 4 -17.59 -23.49 -18.31
CA ASP A 4 -17.74 -24.05 -19.65
C ASP A 4 -19.16 -24.60 -19.87
N ARG A 5 -19.80 -25.11 -18.81
CA ARG A 5 -21.23 -25.49 -18.85
C ARG A 5 -22.11 -24.26 -19.06
N LEU A 6 -21.85 -23.15 -18.37
CA LEU A 6 -22.56 -21.88 -18.61
C LEU A 6 -22.40 -21.42 -20.06
N ARG A 7 -21.19 -21.46 -20.61
CA ARG A 7 -20.94 -21.14 -22.03
C ARG A 7 -21.75 -22.02 -22.98
N ALA A 8 -21.80 -23.33 -22.72
CA ALA A 8 -22.60 -24.26 -23.52
C ALA A 8 -24.11 -23.96 -23.45
N LEU A 9 -24.64 -23.64 -22.27
CA LEU A 9 -26.04 -23.24 -22.09
C LEU A 9 -26.35 -21.94 -22.83
N ARG A 10 -25.44 -20.96 -22.79
CA ARG A 10 -25.57 -19.69 -23.52
C ARG A 10 -25.58 -19.92 -25.03
N ALA A 11 -24.67 -20.76 -25.54
CA ALA A 11 -24.63 -21.12 -26.95
C ALA A 11 -25.92 -21.82 -27.43
N ALA A 12 -26.58 -22.56 -26.53
CA ALA A 12 -27.86 -23.21 -26.81
C ALA A 12 -29.10 -22.31 -26.58
N ALA A 13 -28.92 -21.04 -26.18
CA ALA A 13 -29.99 -20.13 -25.79
C ALA A 13 -30.96 -20.75 -24.74
N ASP A 14 -30.40 -21.47 -23.76
CA ASP A 14 -31.19 -22.22 -22.79
C ASP A 14 -32.09 -21.29 -21.94
N PRO A 15 -33.42 -21.50 -21.92
CA PRO A 15 -34.34 -20.70 -21.12
C PRO A 15 -34.04 -20.69 -19.61
N ALA A 16 -33.31 -21.69 -19.10
CA ALA A 16 -32.89 -21.76 -17.69
C ALA A 16 -31.93 -20.64 -17.27
N LEU A 17 -31.37 -19.89 -18.22
CA LEU A 17 -30.51 -18.74 -17.95
C LEU A 17 -31.28 -17.44 -17.70
N ARG A 18 -32.62 -17.43 -17.91
CA ARG A 18 -33.45 -16.24 -17.68
C ARG A 18 -33.43 -15.84 -16.21
N GLY A 19 -33.12 -14.57 -15.93
CA GLY A 19 -33.06 -14.04 -14.56
C GLY A 19 -31.68 -14.19 -13.89
N GLY A 20 -30.68 -14.72 -14.59
CA GLY A 20 -29.32 -14.86 -14.10
C GLY A 20 -28.96 -16.28 -13.71
N VAL A 21 -27.68 -16.48 -13.41
CA VAL A 21 -27.12 -17.79 -13.04
C VAL A 21 -26.29 -17.63 -11.78
N THR A 22 -26.57 -18.47 -10.79
CA THR A 22 -25.70 -18.62 -9.62
C THR A 22 -24.99 -19.98 -9.68
N ILE A 23 -23.66 -19.95 -9.59
CA ILE A 23 -22.80 -21.11 -9.47
C ILE A 23 -22.36 -21.19 -8.02
N THR A 24 -22.92 -22.15 -7.28
CA THR A 24 -22.65 -22.34 -5.86
C THR A 24 -21.53 -23.35 -5.64
N PHE A 25 -20.55 -22.97 -4.83
CA PHE A 25 -19.43 -23.82 -4.38
C PHE A 25 -19.65 -24.22 -2.94
N HIS A 26 -19.44 -25.49 -2.63
CA HIS A 26 -19.50 -26.00 -1.26
C HIS A 26 -18.12 -26.01 -0.60
N VAL A 27 -18.12 -26.19 0.72
CA VAL A 27 -16.96 -26.17 1.60
C VAL A 27 -15.78 -26.94 1.01
N GLY A 28 -14.62 -26.31 1.04
CA GLY A 28 -13.38 -26.92 0.57
C GLY A 28 -12.38 -25.92 0.04
N GLU A 29 -11.16 -26.42 -0.10
CA GLU A 29 -10.10 -25.76 -0.84
C GLU A 29 -10.03 -26.35 -2.25
N TYR A 30 -10.15 -25.48 -3.25
CA TYR A 30 -10.11 -25.80 -4.66
C TYR A 30 -8.75 -25.33 -5.19
N GLU A 31 -7.80 -26.26 -5.31
CA GLU A 31 -6.51 -25.98 -5.97
C GLU A 31 -6.76 -25.70 -7.46
N LEU A 32 -6.42 -24.50 -7.89
CA LEU A 32 -6.57 -24.07 -9.27
C LEU A 32 -5.45 -24.65 -10.11
N ALA A 33 -5.77 -25.51 -11.08
CA ALA A 33 -4.77 -26.02 -12.03
C ALA A 33 -4.10 -24.87 -12.80
N ASP A 34 -4.90 -23.89 -13.25
CA ASP A 34 -4.51 -22.71 -14.01
C ASP A 34 -5.35 -21.49 -13.56
N THR A 35 -4.96 -20.29 -13.99
CA THR A 35 -5.74 -19.05 -13.77
C THR A 35 -7.18 -19.21 -14.25
N PHE A 36 -8.14 -18.83 -13.40
CA PHE A 36 -9.55 -18.79 -13.78
C PHE A 36 -9.85 -17.55 -14.62
N VAL A 37 -9.94 -17.74 -15.93
CA VAL A 37 -10.20 -16.66 -16.90
C VAL A 37 -11.70 -16.49 -17.16
N LEU A 38 -12.21 -15.26 -17.05
CA LEU A 38 -13.52 -14.85 -17.55
C LEU A 38 -13.32 -13.87 -18.70
N ASP A 39 -14.02 -14.07 -19.80
CA ASP A 39 -14.03 -13.14 -20.94
C ASP A 39 -15.46 -12.72 -21.27
N ALA A 40 -15.66 -11.96 -22.36
CA ALA A 40 -16.97 -11.43 -22.72
C ALA A 40 -18.07 -12.50 -22.92
N ARG A 41 -17.72 -13.77 -23.13
CA ARG A 41 -18.68 -14.89 -23.21
C ARG A 41 -19.30 -15.23 -21.86
N ASP A 42 -18.65 -14.83 -20.77
CA ASP A 42 -19.06 -15.13 -19.41
C ASP A 42 -19.88 -13.98 -18.78
N SER A 43 -20.06 -12.88 -19.52
CA SER A 43 -20.79 -11.69 -19.06
C SER A 43 -22.27 -11.95 -18.82
N GLY A 44 -22.78 -11.35 -17.76
CA GLY A 44 -24.20 -11.22 -17.47
C GLY A 44 -24.81 -9.96 -18.10
N SER A 45 -25.96 -9.59 -17.55
CA SER A 45 -26.60 -8.28 -17.74
C SER A 45 -27.30 -7.92 -16.44
N GLU A 46 -27.77 -6.68 -16.31
CA GLU A 46 -28.55 -6.24 -15.14
C GLU A 46 -29.73 -7.18 -14.84
N ALA A 47 -30.46 -7.60 -15.87
CA ALA A 47 -31.60 -8.50 -15.74
C ALA A 47 -31.22 -9.99 -15.60
N SER A 48 -29.95 -10.34 -15.85
CA SER A 48 -29.48 -11.72 -15.86
C SER A 48 -27.98 -11.81 -15.52
N PRO A 49 -27.59 -11.52 -14.27
CA PRO A 49 -26.20 -11.51 -13.85
C PRO A 49 -25.62 -12.93 -13.76
N VAL A 50 -24.29 -13.02 -13.67
CA VAL A 50 -23.59 -14.28 -13.36
C VAL A 50 -22.93 -14.17 -11.99
N VAL A 51 -23.28 -15.07 -11.08
CA VAL A 51 -22.79 -15.05 -9.70
C VAL A 51 -22.01 -16.33 -9.41
N TYR A 52 -20.77 -16.20 -8.95
CA TYR A 52 -19.97 -17.27 -8.37
C TYR A 52 -20.02 -17.10 -6.85
N ALA A 53 -20.66 -18.03 -6.13
CA ALA A 53 -20.94 -17.87 -4.70
C ALA A 53 -20.47 -19.07 -3.88
N ALA A 54 -19.89 -18.81 -2.72
CA ALA A 54 -19.85 -19.82 -1.67
C ALA A 54 -21.27 -20.15 -1.19
N ALA A 55 -21.51 -21.40 -0.84
CA ALA A 55 -22.72 -21.80 -0.13
C ALA A 55 -22.80 -21.05 1.22
N GLU A 56 -24.02 -20.78 1.68
CA GLU A 56 -24.24 -19.94 2.86
C GLU A 56 -23.56 -20.54 4.10
N GLY A 57 -22.72 -19.74 4.76
CA GLY A 57 -21.96 -20.16 5.95
C GLY A 57 -20.80 -21.11 5.69
N GLU A 58 -20.56 -21.53 4.44
CA GLU A 58 -19.47 -22.43 4.09
C GLU A 58 -18.21 -21.66 3.66
N ARG A 59 -17.03 -22.09 4.12
CA ARG A 59 -15.74 -21.54 3.68
C ARG A 59 -15.31 -22.22 2.37
N VAL A 60 -15.22 -21.42 1.31
CA VAL A 60 -14.73 -21.83 -0.02
C VAL A 60 -13.44 -21.09 -0.34
N VAL A 61 -12.35 -21.82 -0.56
CA VAL A 61 -11.05 -21.26 -0.91
C VAL A 61 -10.68 -21.65 -2.33
N TRP A 62 -10.35 -20.68 -3.17
CA TRP A 62 -9.72 -20.88 -4.46
C TRP A 62 -8.23 -20.61 -4.32
N SER A 63 -7.45 -21.67 -4.31
CA SER A 63 -6.03 -21.67 -3.96
C SER A 63 -5.18 -21.77 -5.21
N GLY A 64 -4.28 -20.83 -5.42
CA GLY A 64 -3.23 -20.92 -6.45
C GLY A 64 -1.95 -21.59 -5.95
N GLY A 65 -1.98 -22.14 -4.73
CA GLY A 65 -0.84 -22.77 -4.08
C GLY A 65 -0.77 -24.27 -4.32
N SER A 66 0.31 -24.87 -3.86
CA SER A 66 0.49 -26.32 -3.84
C SER A 66 1.04 -26.76 -2.48
N GLU A 67 0.47 -27.82 -1.93
CA GLU A 67 0.92 -28.38 -0.65
C GLU A 67 2.29 -29.08 -0.79
N LEU A 68 3.20 -28.79 0.13
CA LEU A 68 4.49 -29.45 0.27
C LEU A 68 4.33 -30.79 1.01
N SER A 69 4.98 -31.82 0.48
CA SER A 69 4.90 -33.19 1.00
C SER A 69 6.27 -33.85 1.07
N ASN A 70 6.35 -35.07 1.62
CA ASN A 70 7.61 -35.83 1.79
C ASN A 70 8.63 -35.19 2.75
N TRP A 71 8.12 -34.54 3.79
CA TRP A 71 8.92 -34.02 4.91
C TRP A 71 9.77 -35.08 5.60
N LYS A 72 11.04 -34.74 5.83
CA LYS A 72 12.02 -35.49 6.63
C LYS A 72 12.52 -34.61 7.76
N SER A 73 12.79 -35.21 8.91
CA SER A 73 13.47 -34.50 10.01
C SER A 73 14.97 -34.47 9.72
N GLU A 74 15.56 -33.29 9.82
CA GLU A 74 17.01 -33.06 9.70
C GLU A 74 17.71 -32.98 11.07
N GLY A 75 16.97 -33.17 12.17
CA GLY A 75 17.43 -32.91 13.53
C GLY A 75 17.13 -31.48 13.99
N ASP A 76 17.25 -31.21 15.29
CA ASP A 76 17.17 -29.87 15.90
C ASP A 76 15.94 -29.03 15.52
N GLY A 77 14.79 -29.69 15.34
CA GLY A 77 13.54 -29.02 14.96
C GLY A 77 13.51 -28.55 13.49
N VAL A 78 14.48 -28.94 12.67
CA VAL A 78 14.50 -28.64 11.24
C VAL A 78 13.87 -29.79 10.46
N TRP A 79 12.99 -29.44 9.54
CA TRP A 79 12.34 -30.32 8.59
C TRP A 79 12.71 -29.91 7.18
N SER A 80 12.85 -30.88 6.27
CA SER A 80 13.05 -30.58 4.87
C SER A 80 12.19 -31.43 3.95
N CYS A 81 11.81 -30.87 2.80
CA CYS A 81 11.15 -31.61 1.73
C CYS A 81 11.78 -31.25 0.37
N PRO A 82 11.62 -32.09 -0.67
CA PRO A 82 12.02 -31.72 -2.03
C PRO A 82 11.30 -30.45 -2.49
N LEU A 83 12.01 -29.61 -3.25
CA LEU A 83 11.40 -28.49 -3.95
C LEU A 83 10.38 -29.02 -5.00
N PRO A 84 9.21 -28.39 -5.15
CA PRO A 84 8.26 -28.79 -6.20
C PRO A 84 8.89 -28.72 -7.59
N ALA A 85 8.56 -29.68 -8.47
CA ALA A 85 9.15 -29.75 -9.81
C ALA A 85 8.96 -28.47 -10.64
N TRP A 86 7.80 -27.81 -10.50
CA TRP A 86 7.51 -26.55 -11.19
C TRP A 86 8.42 -25.38 -10.74
N ALA A 87 9.06 -25.49 -9.57
CA ALA A 87 9.91 -24.44 -9.02
C ALA A 87 11.39 -24.58 -9.42
N ALA A 88 11.82 -25.72 -9.99
CA ALA A 88 13.24 -26.02 -10.23
C ALA A 88 13.93 -25.14 -11.30
N ASP A 89 13.19 -24.59 -12.27
CA ASP A 89 13.78 -23.92 -13.45
C ASP A 89 13.91 -22.38 -13.34
N HIS A 90 13.75 -21.80 -12.15
CA HIS A 90 13.71 -20.33 -11.99
C HIS A 90 15.11 -19.72 -11.79
N LYS A 91 15.39 -18.58 -12.45
CA LYS A 91 16.62 -17.77 -12.28
C LYS A 91 16.61 -16.93 -10.98
N GLY A 92 16.06 -17.46 -9.90
CA GLY A 92 15.83 -16.78 -8.61
C GLY A 92 14.93 -17.63 -7.70
N PRO A 93 14.57 -17.15 -6.48
CA PRO A 93 13.62 -17.87 -5.65
C PRO A 93 12.29 -17.98 -6.38
N ALA A 94 11.84 -19.21 -6.63
CA ALA A 94 10.62 -19.49 -7.38
C ALA A 94 9.35 -19.01 -6.66
N PHE A 95 9.44 -18.81 -5.35
CA PHE A 95 8.45 -18.23 -4.44
C PHE A 95 9.21 -17.64 -3.23
N ARG A 96 8.56 -16.74 -2.50
CA ARG A 96 9.05 -15.98 -1.33
C ARG A 96 8.15 -16.14 -0.12
N SER A 97 7.19 -17.06 -0.16
CA SER A 97 6.26 -17.28 0.94
C SER A 97 5.86 -18.74 1.08
N LEU A 98 5.58 -19.11 2.32
CA LEU A 98 5.14 -20.43 2.73
C LEU A 98 4.15 -20.23 3.89
N TRP A 99 3.04 -20.96 3.86
CA TRP A 99 2.01 -20.89 4.90
C TRP A 99 1.75 -22.25 5.52
N ILE A 100 1.41 -22.28 6.82
CA ILE A 100 0.80 -23.43 7.48
C ILE A 100 -0.55 -22.97 8.02
N GLY A 101 -1.64 -23.44 7.43
CA GLY A 101 -2.97 -22.85 7.69
C GLY A 101 -3.00 -21.40 7.23
N ASP A 102 -3.47 -20.49 8.10
CA ASP A 102 -3.51 -19.04 7.80
C ASP A 102 -2.22 -18.30 8.24
N GLU A 103 -1.22 -19.00 8.78
CA GLU A 103 0.03 -18.40 9.26
C GLU A 103 1.10 -18.38 8.17
N ARG A 104 1.55 -17.18 7.78
CA ARG A 104 2.71 -17.00 6.92
C ARG A 104 3.98 -17.23 7.74
N LEU A 105 4.78 -18.21 7.34
CA LEU A 105 6.08 -18.46 7.96
C LEU A 105 7.09 -17.37 7.57
N VAL A 106 8.03 -17.09 8.47
CA VAL A 106 9.05 -16.06 8.29
C VAL A 106 10.15 -16.59 7.39
N TRP A 107 10.48 -15.86 6.32
CA TRP A 107 11.66 -16.23 5.52
C TRP A 107 12.91 -16.02 6.39
N SER A 108 13.72 -17.06 6.54
CA SER A 108 14.88 -17.05 7.45
C SER A 108 15.73 -15.81 7.21
N GLY A 109 16.05 -15.04 8.24
CA GLY A 109 16.66 -13.74 7.99
C GLY A 109 17.12 -12.99 9.22
N HIS A 110 18.17 -12.19 9.04
CA HIS A 110 18.83 -11.46 10.11
C HIS A 110 18.90 -9.94 9.82
N PRO A 111 18.68 -9.08 10.83
CA PRO A 111 18.21 -9.41 12.19
C PRO A 111 16.76 -9.91 12.15
N VAL A 112 16.14 -10.21 13.31
CA VAL A 112 14.72 -10.59 13.38
C VAL A 112 13.82 -9.55 12.71
N TRP A 113 12.64 -9.98 12.24
CA TRP A 113 11.73 -9.10 11.50
C TRP A 113 11.36 -7.85 12.29
N GLY A 114 11.38 -6.70 11.62
CA GLY A 114 11.12 -5.40 12.25
C GLY A 114 12.35 -4.69 12.81
N SER A 115 13.54 -5.29 12.67
CA SER A 115 14.84 -4.68 12.98
C SER A 115 15.70 -4.63 11.72
N PHE A 116 16.71 -3.75 11.69
CA PHE A 116 17.56 -3.57 10.52
C PHE A 116 19.05 -3.39 10.88
N MET A 117 19.92 -3.87 9.99
CA MET A 117 21.33 -3.47 9.98
C MET A 117 21.50 -2.18 9.16
N HIS A 118 22.66 -1.54 9.30
CA HIS A 118 22.94 -0.25 8.68
C HIS A 118 24.16 -0.34 7.77
N VAL A 119 24.04 0.22 6.56
CA VAL A 119 25.16 0.39 5.64
C VAL A 119 26.25 1.25 6.31
N ASP A 120 27.47 0.73 6.47
CA ASP A 120 28.58 1.44 7.11
C ASP A 120 29.18 2.48 6.15
N ALA A 121 29.47 2.04 4.92
CA ALA A 121 30.03 2.91 3.89
C ALA A 121 29.71 2.40 2.48
N ILE A 122 29.95 3.25 1.49
CA ILE A 122 29.95 2.86 0.07
C ILE A 122 31.41 2.59 -0.35
N PRO A 123 31.73 1.49 -1.04
CA PRO A 123 33.08 1.23 -1.54
C PRO A 123 33.58 2.31 -2.52
N VAL A 124 34.90 2.46 -2.63
CA VAL A 124 35.53 3.29 -3.66
C VAL A 124 35.27 2.68 -5.04
N GLY A 125 34.86 3.51 -6.01
CA GLY A 125 34.58 3.09 -7.39
C GLY A 125 33.11 2.80 -7.70
N GLU A 126 32.25 2.68 -6.68
CA GLU A 126 30.80 2.68 -6.89
C GLU A 126 30.31 4.09 -7.29
N PRO A 127 29.26 4.21 -8.14
CA PRO A 127 28.72 5.50 -8.56
C PRO A 127 28.20 6.30 -7.37
N ARG A 128 28.38 7.63 -7.42
CA ARG A 128 27.89 8.57 -6.40
C ARG A 128 27.50 9.93 -6.98
N GLY A 129 26.66 10.66 -6.25
CA GLY A 129 26.29 12.04 -6.54
C GLY A 129 25.14 12.20 -7.54
N ASP A 130 24.55 11.09 -7.98
CA ASP A 130 23.31 11.05 -8.74
C ASP A 130 22.39 10.04 -8.05
N TRP A 131 21.41 10.57 -7.32
CA TRP A 131 20.56 9.77 -6.45
C TRP A 131 19.75 8.70 -7.20
N THR A 132 19.60 8.84 -8.52
CA THR A 132 18.91 7.88 -9.38
C THR A 132 19.77 6.68 -9.77
N LYS A 133 21.09 6.72 -9.48
CA LYS A 133 22.03 5.65 -9.81
C LYS A 133 22.38 4.83 -8.58
N GLY A 134 21.73 3.69 -8.42
CA GLY A 134 22.06 2.74 -7.36
C GLY A 134 23.43 2.06 -7.55
N GLN A 135 23.97 1.59 -6.43
CA GLN A 135 25.24 0.87 -6.36
C GLN A 135 25.04 -0.64 -6.36
N ARG A 136 26.09 -1.38 -6.72
CA ARG A 136 26.11 -2.85 -6.67
C ARG A 136 26.82 -3.38 -5.44
N ALA A 137 27.28 -2.51 -4.54
CA ALA A 137 28.00 -2.92 -3.36
C ALA A 137 27.87 -1.92 -2.23
N PHE A 138 27.97 -2.43 -1.00
CA PHE A 138 28.17 -1.60 0.19
C PHE A 138 29.17 -2.27 1.14
N VAL A 139 29.67 -1.49 2.11
CA VAL A 139 30.47 -1.95 3.23
C VAL A 139 29.54 -2.21 4.42
N TYR A 140 29.56 -3.40 4.99
CA TYR A 140 28.80 -3.74 6.20
C TYR A 140 29.55 -3.34 7.47
N ALA A 141 28.83 -3.10 8.57
CA ALA A 141 29.43 -2.67 9.82
C ALA A 141 30.31 -3.76 10.44
N ASP A 142 31.36 -3.39 11.17
CA ASP A 142 32.26 -4.36 11.82
C ASP A 142 31.51 -5.23 12.83
N ALA A 143 30.50 -4.63 13.48
CA ALA A 143 29.58 -5.34 14.37
C ALA A 143 28.77 -6.45 13.68
N ASP A 144 28.59 -6.38 12.36
CA ASP A 144 27.84 -7.37 11.57
C ASP A 144 28.76 -8.50 11.03
N ALA A 145 30.07 -8.46 11.31
CA ALA A 145 31.04 -9.37 10.70
C ALA A 145 30.79 -10.85 10.98
N ASP A 146 30.28 -11.18 12.17
CA ASP A 146 29.90 -12.55 12.55
C ASP A 146 28.74 -13.06 11.67
N THR A 147 27.68 -12.27 11.54
CA THR A 147 26.55 -12.55 10.63
C THR A 147 27.04 -12.80 9.20
N TRP A 148 27.87 -11.89 8.66
CA TRP A 148 28.41 -12.02 7.30
C TRP A 148 29.42 -13.18 7.13
N SER A 149 29.97 -13.72 8.23
CA SER A 149 30.80 -14.92 8.18
C SER A 149 30.00 -16.17 7.78
N HIS A 150 28.68 -16.17 8.05
CA HIS A 150 27.77 -17.29 7.81
C HIS A 150 26.90 -17.15 6.55
N VAL A 151 26.93 -16.00 5.89
CA VAL A 151 26.11 -15.72 4.69
C VAL A 151 26.84 -16.20 3.45
N GLU A 152 26.14 -16.91 2.58
CA GLU A 152 26.68 -17.45 1.34
C GLU A 152 26.22 -16.65 0.11
N PRO A 153 27.02 -16.61 -0.97
CA PRO A 153 26.56 -16.09 -2.26
C PRO A 153 25.25 -16.74 -2.70
N GLY A 154 24.32 -15.92 -3.18
CA GLY A 154 22.98 -16.32 -3.55
C GLY A 154 21.90 -16.00 -2.53
N ALA A 155 22.26 -15.66 -1.28
CA ALA A 155 21.34 -15.05 -0.32
C ALA A 155 20.74 -13.74 -0.87
N GLU A 156 19.59 -13.32 -0.34
CA GLU A 156 18.96 -12.05 -0.69
C GLU A 156 19.23 -11.01 0.39
N VAL A 157 19.51 -9.78 -0.03
CA VAL A 157 19.58 -8.60 0.83
C VAL A 157 18.51 -7.64 0.38
N VAL A 158 17.66 -7.21 1.31
CA VAL A 158 16.71 -6.11 1.08
C VAL A 158 17.33 -4.85 1.63
N THR A 159 17.52 -3.86 0.78
CA THR A 159 17.95 -2.51 1.18
C THR A 159 16.76 -1.56 1.15
N PHE A 160 16.76 -0.59 2.05
CA PHE A 160 15.72 0.43 2.17
C PHE A 160 16.33 1.79 1.96
N THR A 161 15.91 2.46 0.89
CA THR A 161 16.48 3.73 0.45
C THR A 161 15.35 4.68 0.12
N ARG A 162 15.26 5.79 0.86
CA ARG A 162 14.21 6.81 0.68
C ARG A 162 12.81 6.20 0.91
N TRP A 163 12.04 6.02 -0.17
CA TRP A 163 10.70 5.44 -0.19
C TRP A 163 10.63 4.08 -0.89
N VAL A 164 11.77 3.48 -1.26
CA VAL A 164 11.82 2.21 -2.00
C VAL A 164 12.64 1.16 -1.28
N ASP A 165 12.24 -0.10 -1.47
CA ASP A 165 13.01 -1.30 -1.21
C ASP A 165 13.70 -1.81 -2.49
N SER A 166 14.88 -2.42 -2.36
CA SER A 166 15.54 -3.18 -3.44
C SER A 166 15.87 -4.59 -2.96
N HIS A 167 15.52 -5.60 -3.75
CA HIS A 167 15.78 -7.02 -3.43
C HIS A 167 16.99 -7.52 -4.22
N LEU A 168 18.13 -7.66 -3.54
CA LEU A 168 19.42 -7.84 -4.17
C LEU A 168 20.01 -9.21 -3.87
N ARG A 169 20.34 -9.96 -4.91
CA ARG A 169 21.04 -11.23 -4.75
C ARG A 169 22.53 -11.00 -4.53
N VAL A 170 23.06 -11.57 -3.45
CA VAL A 170 24.50 -11.55 -3.14
C VAL A 170 25.27 -12.31 -4.22
N GLU A 171 26.23 -11.65 -4.84
CA GLU A 171 27.15 -12.21 -5.84
C GLU A 171 28.47 -12.62 -5.21
N SER A 172 29.03 -11.78 -4.33
CA SER A 172 30.28 -12.08 -3.61
C SER A 172 30.39 -11.28 -2.31
N ILE A 173 31.23 -11.78 -1.39
CA ILE A 173 31.51 -11.16 -0.09
C ILE A 173 33.04 -11.13 0.11
N ASP A 174 33.62 -9.94 0.17
CA ASP A 174 35.01 -9.71 0.60
C ASP A 174 34.99 -9.42 2.10
N ARG A 175 35.26 -10.45 2.90
CA ARG A 175 35.16 -10.38 4.38
C ARG A 175 36.28 -9.57 5.01
N GLU A 176 37.44 -9.48 4.36
CA GLU A 176 38.57 -8.68 4.84
C GLU A 176 38.27 -7.18 4.70
N ARG A 177 37.66 -6.79 3.58
CA ARG A 177 37.26 -5.40 3.31
C ARG A 177 35.84 -5.06 3.79
N ARG A 178 35.11 -6.04 4.31
CA ARG A 178 33.69 -5.96 4.69
C ARG A 178 32.77 -5.52 3.55
N VAL A 179 33.06 -5.92 2.31
CA VAL A 179 32.30 -5.52 1.12
C VAL A 179 31.40 -6.65 0.67
N VAL A 180 30.10 -6.40 0.59
CA VAL A 180 29.16 -7.25 -0.14
C VAL A 180 28.91 -6.68 -1.54
N ARG A 181 28.88 -7.55 -2.54
CA ARG A 181 28.55 -7.21 -3.93
C ARG A 181 27.32 -7.97 -4.41
N PHE A 182 26.51 -7.31 -5.23
CA PHE A 182 25.24 -7.80 -5.73
C PHE A 182 25.24 -7.98 -7.25
N ALA A 183 24.41 -8.92 -7.70
CA ALA A 183 24.21 -9.21 -9.12
C ALA A 183 23.58 -8.04 -9.90
N ASN A 184 22.88 -7.13 -9.21
CA ASN A 184 22.19 -5.97 -9.77
C ASN A 184 22.38 -4.75 -8.85
N PRO A 185 22.35 -3.53 -9.41
CA PRO A 185 22.31 -2.32 -8.60
C PRO A 185 20.99 -2.18 -7.84
N ASN A 186 21.05 -1.45 -6.73
CA ASN A 186 19.89 -0.89 -6.03
C ASN A 186 19.05 -0.01 -6.98
N VAL A 187 17.79 0.23 -6.62
CA VAL A 187 16.94 1.17 -7.37
C VAL A 187 17.52 2.59 -7.32
N PHE A 188 17.86 3.08 -6.12
CA PHE A 188 18.43 4.41 -5.91
C PHE A 188 19.78 4.36 -5.19
N GLU A 189 20.49 5.49 -5.20
CA GLU A 189 21.79 5.66 -4.53
C GLU A 189 21.66 5.42 -3.01
N LEU A 190 22.36 4.41 -2.50
CA LEU A 190 22.58 4.12 -1.09
C LEU A 190 23.48 5.16 -0.44
N ALA A 191 23.22 5.45 0.83
CA ALA A 191 24.05 6.27 1.70
C ALA A 191 24.43 5.50 2.99
N PRO A 192 25.55 5.89 3.65
CA PRO A 192 25.83 5.44 5.02
C PRO A 192 24.61 5.66 5.93
N GLY A 193 24.27 4.64 6.71
CA GLY A 193 23.11 4.61 7.59
C GLY A 193 21.82 4.10 6.95
N ASP A 194 21.76 3.90 5.63
CA ASP A 194 20.60 3.24 5.02
C ASP A 194 20.43 1.81 5.55
N LEU A 195 19.17 1.40 5.69
CA LEU A 195 18.82 0.16 6.34
C LEU A 195 18.94 -1.01 5.37
N TYR A 196 19.34 -2.17 5.89
CA TYR A 196 19.27 -3.42 5.14
C TYR A 196 18.95 -4.61 6.04
N ARG A 197 18.50 -5.69 5.40
CA ARG A 197 18.27 -7.00 6.03
C ARG A 197 18.72 -8.11 5.09
N ILE A 198 19.20 -9.22 5.67
CA ILE A 198 19.56 -10.43 4.92
C ILE A 198 18.44 -11.46 5.08
N GLN A 199 18.07 -12.16 4.01
CA GLN A 199 17.04 -13.18 4.02
C GLN A 199 17.32 -14.36 3.07
N GLY A 200 16.69 -15.49 3.38
CA GLY A 200 16.65 -16.69 2.57
C GLY A 200 17.89 -17.56 2.58
N ALA A 201 18.69 -17.52 3.65
CA ALA A 201 19.86 -18.37 3.83
C ALA A 201 19.62 -19.48 4.88
N PRO A 202 20.03 -20.74 4.63
CA PRO A 202 19.91 -21.82 5.61
C PRO A 202 20.67 -21.58 6.91
N SER A 203 21.78 -20.84 6.85
CA SER A 203 22.57 -20.46 8.02
C SER A 203 21.85 -19.50 8.95
N LEU A 204 20.77 -18.85 8.47
CA LEU A 204 19.93 -17.94 9.24
C LEU A 204 18.65 -18.61 9.74
N LEU A 205 18.54 -19.95 9.63
CA LEU A 205 17.37 -20.70 10.07
C LEU A 205 17.48 -21.00 11.58
N ASP A 206 17.15 -20.01 12.41
CA ASP A 206 17.44 -20.00 13.84
C ASP A 206 16.21 -19.94 14.76
N GLU A 207 15.06 -19.47 14.28
CA GLU A 207 13.82 -19.38 15.07
C GLU A 207 12.71 -20.35 14.61
N ASP A 208 11.75 -20.64 15.50
CA ASP A 208 10.56 -21.43 15.14
C ASP A 208 9.74 -20.70 14.06
N LEU A 209 9.15 -21.47 13.13
CA LEU A 209 8.39 -20.98 11.97
C LEU A 209 9.20 -20.17 10.95
N GLU A 210 10.53 -20.27 10.99
CA GLU A 210 11.36 -19.84 9.89
C GLU A 210 11.48 -20.89 8.79
N TRP A 211 11.72 -20.45 7.56
CA TRP A 211 11.93 -21.35 6.42
C TRP A 211 12.90 -20.77 5.40
N CYS A 212 13.46 -21.61 4.54
CA CYS A 212 14.27 -21.20 3.39
C CYS A 212 14.27 -22.25 2.26
N VAL A 213 14.87 -21.89 1.12
CA VAL A 213 15.15 -22.81 0.01
C VAL A 213 16.65 -22.95 -0.16
N ALA A 214 17.15 -24.17 -0.19
CA ALA A 214 18.54 -24.48 -0.54
C ALA A 214 18.67 -25.89 -1.12
N HIS A 215 19.64 -26.08 -2.02
CA HIS A 215 19.97 -27.40 -2.60
C HIS A 215 18.74 -28.18 -3.12
N ASP A 216 17.83 -27.52 -3.83
CA ASP A 216 16.57 -28.10 -4.34
C ASP A 216 15.64 -28.67 -3.25
N ARG A 217 15.70 -28.08 -2.05
CA ARG A 217 14.86 -28.43 -0.91
C ARG A 217 14.29 -27.20 -0.24
N VAL A 218 13.11 -27.36 0.34
CA VAL A 218 12.54 -26.42 1.29
C VAL A 218 12.91 -26.89 2.69
N TYR A 219 13.44 -25.99 3.51
CA TYR A 219 13.72 -26.23 4.92
C TYR A 219 12.79 -25.38 5.77
N VAL A 220 12.26 -25.94 6.85
CA VAL A 220 11.41 -25.27 7.82
C VAL A 220 11.92 -25.62 9.21
N LYS A 221 12.19 -24.62 10.04
CA LYS A 221 12.43 -24.81 11.46
C LYS A 221 11.09 -24.76 12.16
N HIS A 222 10.63 -25.92 12.61
CA HIS A 222 9.40 -26.01 13.36
C HIS A 222 9.43 -27.15 14.37
N VAL A 223 8.96 -26.89 15.60
CA VAL A 223 8.85 -27.89 16.68
C VAL A 223 8.07 -29.15 16.26
N SER A 224 7.17 -29.02 15.28
CA SER A 224 6.36 -30.12 14.77
C SER A 224 6.51 -30.29 13.26
N ARG A 225 6.07 -31.44 12.73
CA ARG A 225 6.09 -31.70 11.29
C ARG A 225 5.22 -30.64 10.58
N PRO A 226 5.73 -29.94 9.53
CA PRO A 226 5.00 -28.91 8.77
C PRO A 226 3.85 -29.46 7.88
N LYS A 227 2.83 -30.07 8.48
CA LYS A 227 1.69 -30.64 7.75
C LYS A 227 0.81 -29.51 7.20
N GLY A 228 0.36 -29.62 5.94
CA GLY A 228 -0.46 -28.58 5.31
C GLY A 228 0.33 -27.34 4.92
N ALA A 229 1.66 -27.44 4.82
CA ALA A 229 2.49 -26.34 4.37
C ALA A 229 2.23 -26.07 2.88
N VAL A 230 1.81 -24.85 2.53
CA VAL A 230 1.48 -24.45 1.15
C VAL A 230 2.48 -23.41 0.67
N VAL A 231 2.90 -23.52 -0.59
CA VAL A 231 3.67 -22.50 -1.31
C VAL A 231 2.88 -22.01 -2.53
N PRO A 232 3.00 -20.74 -2.93
CA PRO A 232 2.19 -20.19 -4.01
C PRO A 232 2.75 -20.62 -5.37
N ARG A 233 1.89 -20.97 -6.33
CA ARG A 233 2.28 -21.40 -7.69
C ARG A 233 1.77 -20.45 -8.77
N LEU A 234 0.50 -20.08 -8.75
CA LEU A 234 -0.11 -19.20 -9.75
C LEU A 234 0.08 -17.72 -9.40
N ALA A 235 0.50 -16.89 -10.37
CA ALA A 235 0.57 -15.44 -10.15
C ALA A 235 -0.81 -14.78 -10.08
N THR A 236 -1.71 -15.23 -10.95
CA THR A 236 -3.07 -14.71 -11.07
C THR A 236 -4.04 -15.86 -10.83
N LEU A 237 -4.95 -15.66 -9.88
CA LEU A 237 -6.02 -16.60 -9.52
C LEU A 237 -7.23 -16.39 -10.43
N VAL A 238 -7.65 -15.13 -10.60
CA VAL A 238 -8.76 -14.74 -11.47
C VAL A 238 -8.32 -13.67 -12.45
N ARG A 239 -8.64 -13.86 -13.74
CA ARG A 239 -8.40 -12.87 -14.78
C ARG A 239 -9.72 -12.49 -15.46
N LEU A 240 -10.12 -11.23 -15.34
CA LEU A 240 -11.21 -10.63 -16.11
C LEU A 240 -10.58 -10.11 -17.41
N ALA A 241 -10.69 -10.90 -18.48
CA ALA A 241 -10.04 -10.70 -19.77
C ALA A 241 -11.03 -10.09 -20.78
N GLY A 242 -11.40 -8.84 -20.57
CA GLY A 242 -12.06 -8.04 -21.60
C GLY A 242 -11.09 -7.65 -22.73
N GLU A 243 -11.65 -7.30 -23.88
CA GLU A 243 -10.96 -6.83 -25.08
C GLU A 243 -11.60 -5.49 -25.50
N PRO A 244 -11.29 -4.41 -24.75
CA PRO A 244 -12.03 -3.15 -24.80
C PRO A 244 -11.98 -2.46 -26.17
N GLU A 245 -10.85 -2.57 -26.88
CA GLU A 245 -10.69 -2.09 -28.26
C GLU A 245 -11.67 -2.71 -29.26
N SER A 246 -12.14 -3.92 -28.96
CA SER A 246 -13.16 -4.61 -29.78
C SER A 246 -14.58 -4.50 -29.19
N GLY A 247 -14.79 -3.67 -28.17
CA GLY A 247 -16.08 -3.52 -27.51
C GLY A 247 -16.54 -4.76 -26.75
N ARG A 248 -15.64 -5.70 -26.42
CA ARG A 248 -15.95 -6.94 -25.71
C ARG A 248 -15.52 -6.81 -24.26
N PHE A 249 -16.47 -6.84 -23.32
CA PHE A 249 -16.22 -6.60 -21.90
C PHE A 249 -16.68 -7.79 -21.05
N VAL A 250 -15.99 -7.99 -19.92
CA VAL A 250 -16.53 -8.81 -18.82
C VAL A 250 -17.49 -7.93 -18.04
N ASP A 251 -18.77 -8.30 -18.00
CA ASP A 251 -19.84 -7.41 -17.54
C ASP A 251 -20.82 -8.13 -16.60
N HIS A 252 -21.31 -7.47 -15.55
CA HIS A 252 -22.30 -8.01 -14.60
C HIS A 252 -21.96 -9.40 -14.05
N VAL A 253 -20.73 -9.55 -13.53
CA VAL A 253 -20.26 -10.74 -12.83
C VAL A 253 -20.10 -10.42 -11.34
N GLU A 254 -20.53 -11.32 -10.45
CA GLU A 254 -20.32 -11.21 -9.01
C GLU A 254 -19.54 -12.41 -8.48
N PHE A 255 -18.56 -12.16 -7.62
CA PHE A 255 -17.98 -13.15 -6.71
C PHE A 255 -18.49 -12.85 -5.30
N ARG A 256 -19.03 -13.87 -4.62
CA ARG A 256 -19.64 -13.71 -3.30
C ARG A 256 -19.16 -14.76 -2.30
N GLY A 257 -18.60 -14.30 -1.18
CA GLY A 257 -18.20 -15.20 -0.08
C GLY A 257 -17.02 -16.12 -0.40
N ILE A 258 -16.31 -15.89 -1.51
CA ILE A 258 -15.18 -16.72 -1.94
C ILE A 258 -13.89 -16.14 -1.37
N GLU A 259 -13.02 -17.04 -0.89
CA GLU A 259 -11.66 -16.73 -0.55
C GLU A 259 -10.72 -17.03 -1.72
N PHE A 260 -9.84 -16.10 -2.05
CA PHE A 260 -8.79 -16.24 -3.07
C PHE A 260 -7.44 -16.22 -2.37
N ALA A 261 -6.68 -17.31 -2.47
CA ALA A 261 -5.46 -17.51 -1.68
C ALA A 261 -4.26 -18.01 -2.49
N HIS A 262 -3.06 -17.78 -1.94
CA HIS A 262 -1.80 -18.37 -2.40
C HIS A 262 -1.38 -17.93 -3.80
N ALA A 263 -1.37 -16.62 -4.04
CA ALA A 263 -0.91 -16.02 -5.29
C ALA A 263 0.59 -15.71 -5.24
N ARG A 264 1.31 -16.17 -6.26
CA ARG A 264 2.77 -16.07 -6.39
C ARG A 264 3.19 -14.75 -7.02
N TRP A 265 4.43 -14.36 -6.77
CA TRP A 265 5.10 -13.31 -7.49
C TRP A 265 6.61 -13.58 -7.60
N TRP A 266 7.24 -13.09 -8.67
CA TRP A 266 8.68 -13.17 -8.87
C TRP A 266 9.20 -11.95 -9.64
N PHE A 267 10.46 -11.58 -9.41
CA PHE A 267 11.20 -10.67 -10.28
C PHE A 267 11.77 -11.45 -11.47
N ASP A 268 11.41 -11.06 -12.69
CA ASP A 268 12.13 -11.43 -13.90
C ASP A 268 12.41 -10.22 -14.82
N ASP A 269 12.98 -10.49 -16.01
CA ASP A 269 13.33 -9.45 -16.97
C ASP A 269 12.13 -8.62 -17.46
N SER A 270 10.89 -9.13 -17.33
CA SER A 270 9.67 -8.40 -17.67
C SER A 270 9.29 -7.33 -16.62
N ASN A 271 9.81 -7.45 -15.39
CA ASN A 271 9.58 -6.47 -14.32
C ASN A 271 10.65 -5.38 -14.28
N LYS A 272 11.66 -5.43 -15.16
CA LYS A 272 12.73 -4.44 -15.23
C LYS A 272 12.17 -3.09 -15.66
N LEU A 273 12.50 -2.06 -14.90
CA LEU A 273 12.07 -0.70 -15.17
C LEU A 273 12.92 -0.04 -16.24
N THR A 274 12.35 0.83 -17.06
CA THR A 274 13.13 1.67 -17.97
C THR A 274 13.85 2.81 -17.23
N TRP A 275 13.24 3.30 -16.15
CA TRP A 275 13.78 4.35 -15.30
C TRP A 275 13.80 3.87 -13.84
N PRO A 276 14.88 4.09 -13.08
CA PRO A 276 16.08 4.84 -13.46
C PRO A 276 17.05 4.06 -14.38
N SER A 277 16.95 2.73 -14.44
CA SER A 277 17.68 1.88 -15.37
C SER A 277 17.05 0.48 -15.47
N LYS A 278 17.18 -0.18 -16.63
CA LYS A 278 16.78 -1.59 -16.83
C LYS A 278 17.55 -2.60 -16.00
N ASP A 279 18.67 -2.19 -15.41
CA ASP A 279 19.54 -3.10 -14.68
C ASP A 279 19.15 -3.21 -13.19
N VAL A 280 18.31 -2.31 -12.67
CA VAL A 280 17.85 -2.35 -11.26
C VAL A 280 16.81 -3.45 -11.06
N ILE A 281 16.77 -4.01 -9.85
CA ILE A 281 15.75 -4.96 -9.40
C ILE A 281 14.96 -4.31 -8.27
N GLY A 282 13.74 -3.89 -8.58
CA GLY A 282 12.88 -3.15 -7.66
C GLY A 282 11.90 -2.25 -8.42
N PHE A 283 11.06 -1.54 -7.67
CA PHE A 283 10.13 -0.55 -8.21
C PHE A 283 10.48 0.85 -7.71
N VAL A 284 10.09 1.88 -8.46
CA VAL A 284 10.40 3.28 -8.14
C VAL A 284 9.42 3.94 -7.19
N GLN A 285 8.21 3.39 -7.10
CA GLN A 285 7.19 3.77 -6.13
C GLN A 285 6.06 2.72 -6.12
N ALA A 286 5.38 2.58 -4.99
CA ALA A 286 4.12 1.83 -4.84
C ALA A 286 4.19 0.34 -5.21
N ALA A 287 5.37 -0.21 -5.49
CA ALA A 287 5.52 -1.52 -6.12
C ALA A 287 4.61 -1.67 -7.35
N ASN A 288 4.53 -0.61 -8.16
CA ASN A 288 3.53 -0.45 -9.21
C ASN A 288 3.50 -1.60 -10.24
N GLY A 289 4.66 -2.23 -10.51
CA GLY A 289 4.78 -3.37 -11.41
C GLY A 289 4.45 -4.74 -10.78
N ALA A 290 4.21 -4.81 -9.46
CA ALA A 290 3.72 -6.03 -8.83
C ALA A 290 2.22 -6.22 -9.17
N PRO A 291 1.79 -7.36 -9.72
CA PRO A 291 0.43 -7.60 -10.18
C PRO A 291 -0.53 -7.86 -9.01
N GLY A 292 -1.84 -7.77 -9.28
CA GLY A 292 -2.86 -8.33 -8.39
C GLY A 292 -2.98 -9.86 -8.49
N ALA A 293 -3.38 -10.52 -7.40
CA ALA A 293 -3.84 -11.92 -7.43
C ALA A 293 -5.12 -12.06 -8.28
N ILE A 294 -5.92 -11.00 -8.35
CA ILE A 294 -7.03 -10.82 -9.27
C ILE A 294 -6.70 -9.67 -10.21
N VAL A 295 -6.82 -9.88 -11.53
CA VAL A 295 -6.47 -8.87 -12.53
C VAL A 295 -7.64 -8.64 -13.48
N GLY A 296 -7.99 -7.37 -13.71
CA GLY A 296 -9.03 -6.95 -14.63
C GLY A 296 -8.53 -6.04 -15.75
N VAL A 297 -8.97 -6.36 -16.97
CA VAL A 297 -8.94 -5.50 -18.16
C VAL A 297 -10.34 -5.55 -18.78
N GLY A 298 -10.92 -4.39 -19.09
CA GLY A 298 -12.27 -4.32 -19.68
C GLY A 298 -13.35 -4.96 -18.81
N ALA A 299 -13.25 -4.84 -17.48
CA ALA A 299 -14.25 -5.30 -16.53
C ALA A 299 -15.24 -4.17 -16.19
N ARG A 300 -16.54 -4.45 -16.28
CA ARG A 300 -17.60 -3.48 -16.05
C ARG A 300 -18.63 -4.04 -15.08
N ARG A 301 -18.98 -3.27 -14.05
CA ARG A 301 -20.01 -3.71 -13.07
C ARG A 301 -19.72 -5.12 -12.52
N VAL A 302 -18.43 -5.42 -12.32
CA VAL A 302 -18.00 -6.64 -11.64
C VAL A 302 -17.96 -6.37 -10.15
N ALA A 303 -18.55 -7.26 -9.36
CA ALA A 303 -18.66 -7.11 -7.91
C ALA A 303 -17.89 -8.21 -7.17
N PHE A 304 -17.17 -7.82 -6.14
CA PHE A 304 -16.63 -8.70 -5.11
C PHE A 304 -17.33 -8.37 -3.81
N ASN A 305 -18.12 -9.31 -3.29
CA ASN A 305 -18.97 -9.09 -2.13
C ASN A 305 -18.62 -10.10 -1.04
N ARG A 306 -18.23 -9.64 0.16
CA ARG A 306 -17.84 -10.51 1.28
C ARG A 306 -16.76 -11.52 0.89
N CYS A 307 -15.88 -11.16 -0.04
CA CYS A 307 -14.77 -12.01 -0.46
C CYS A 307 -13.56 -11.81 0.47
N ARG A 308 -12.73 -12.84 0.58
CA ARG A 308 -11.41 -12.73 1.20
C ARG A 308 -10.35 -12.85 0.11
N ILE A 309 -9.39 -11.94 0.06
CA ILE A 309 -8.20 -12.06 -0.80
C ILE A 309 -7.01 -12.09 0.14
N ALA A 310 -6.27 -13.18 0.15
CA ALA A 310 -5.20 -13.34 1.13
C ALA A 310 -4.04 -14.19 0.66
N HIS A 311 -2.98 -14.22 1.45
CA HIS A 311 -1.83 -15.10 1.21
C HIS A 311 -1.23 -14.85 -0.17
N THR A 312 -1.00 -13.58 -0.49
CA THR A 312 -0.43 -13.15 -1.78
C THR A 312 1.01 -12.72 -1.60
N GLU A 313 1.84 -12.90 -2.62
CA GLU A 313 3.20 -12.35 -2.67
C GLU A 313 3.26 -10.96 -3.31
N ALA A 314 2.18 -10.53 -3.98
CA ALA A 314 2.03 -9.21 -4.58
C ALA A 314 0.72 -8.53 -4.13
N TYR A 315 0.07 -7.76 -5.00
CA TYR A 315 -1.16 -7.05 -4.68
C TYR A 315 -2.36 -8.00 -4.55
N GLY A 316 -3.39 -7.61 -3.81
CA GLY A 316 -4.65 -8.37 -3.76
C GLY A 316 -5.40 -8.34 -5.09
N ILE A 317 -5.71 -7.14 -5.60
CA ILE A 317 -6.51 -6.96 -6.81
C ILE A 317 -6.10 -5.72 -7.61
N GLU A 318 -6.12 -5.86 -8.92
CA GLU A 318 -5.78 -4.83 -9.89
C GLU A 318 -6.88 -4.68 -10.95
N LEU A 319 -7.46 -3.48 -11.05
CA LEU A 319 -8.46 -3.10 -12.05
C LEU A 319 -7.87 -2.02 -12.96
N ALA A 320 -7.26 -2.45 -14.06
CA ALA A 320 -6.49 -1.61 -14.97
C ALA A 320 -7.34 -1.12 -16.16
N GLU A 321 -6.78 -1.13 -17.37
CA GLU A 321 -7.39 -0.64 -18.61
C GLU A 321 -8.89 -0.98 -18.74
N ALA A 322 -9.69 0.04 -19.06
CA ALA A 322 -11.13 -0.02 -19.31
C ALA A 322 -11.98 -0.62 -18.16
N CYS A 323 -11.43 -0.76 -16.95
CA CYS A 323 -12.18 -1.22 -15.79
C CYS A 323 -13.02 -0.09 -15.20
N ARG A 324 -14.34 -0.24 -15.19
CA ARG A 324 -15.24 0.79 -14.66
C ARG A 324 -16.45 0.26 -13.90
N GLU A 325 -16.95 1.07 -12.97
CA GLU A 325 -18.16 0.77 -12.20
C GLU A 325 -18.07 -0.56 -11.43
N ASN A 326 -16.84 -1.03 -11.15
CA ASN A 326 -16.63 -2.25 -10.39
C ASN A 326 -16.68 -1.94 -8.90
N THR A 327 -17.05 -2.95 -8.11
CA THR A 327 -17.29 -2.76 -6.67
C THR A 327 -16.62 -3.84 -5.85
N LEU A 328 -15.86 -3.44 -4.84
CA LEU A 328 -15.42 -4.28 -3.75
C LEU A 328 -16.19 -3.84 -2.50
N ARG A 329 -16.97 -4.76 -1.92
CA ARG A 329 -17.82 -4.48 -0.76
C ARG A 329 -17.69 -5.55 0.31
N HIS A 330 -17.50 -5.11 1.55
CA HIS A 330 -17.38 -6.01 2.71
C HIS A 330 -16.27 -7.06 2.56
N CYS A 331 -15.23 -6.76 1.77
CA CYS A 331 -14.12 -7.69 1.53
C CYS A 331 -13.05 -7.57 2.62
N THR A 332 -12.33 -8.67 2.85
CA THR A 332 -11.10 -8.66 3.64
C THR A 332 -9.92 -8.96 2.72
N ILE A 333 -8.96 -8.04 2.65
CA ILE A 333 -7.76 -8.15 1.82
C ILE A 333 -6.57 -8.12 2.77
N THR A 334 -5.90 -9.25 2.99
CA THR A 334 -4.94 -9.38 4.09
C THR A 334 -3.81 -10.37 3.86
N ASP A 335 -2.73 -10.27 4.62
CA ASP A 335 -1.52 -11.06 4.44
C ASP A 335 -0.96 -10.92 3.01
N LEU A 336 -0.44 -9.73 2.71
CA LEU A 336 -0.08 -9.30 1.36
C LEU A 336 1.43 -9.06 1.26
N GLY A 337 2.05 -9.65 0.25
CA GLY A 337 3.45 -9.37 -0.07
C GLY A 337 3.63 -7.95 -0.59
N ALA A 338 2.64 -7.39 -1.31
CA ALA A 338 2.58 -5.98 -1.68
C ALA A 338 1.32 -5.31 -1.10
N GLY A 339 0.56 -4.60 -1.94
CA GLY A 339 -0.56 -3.75 -1.53
C GLY A 339 -1.94 -4.39 -1.64
N GLY A 340 -2.98 -3.65 -1.29
CA GLY A 340 -4.36 -4.15 -1.33
C GLY A 340 -4.99 -4.08 -2.71
N VAL A 341 -5.28 -2.85 -3.15
CA VAL A 341 -6.07 -2.58 -4.37
C VAL A 341 -5.34 -1.60 -5.29
N LYS A 342 -5.29 -1.91 -6.57
CA LYS A 342 -4.86 -0.99 -7.64
C LYS A 342 -6.03 -0.62 -8.55
N LEU A 343 -6.27 0.68 -8.75
CA LEU A 343 -7.29 1.21 -9.64
C LEU A 343 -6.64 2.08 -10.72
N GLY A 344 -6.81 1.69 -11.99
CA GLY A 344 -6.14 2.30 -13.13
C GLY A 344 -4.70 1.82 -13.32
N GLU A 345 -3.96 2.57 -14.12
CA GLU A 345 -2.58 2.27 -14.51
C GLU A 345 -1.73 3.54 -14.52
N THR A 346 -0.42 3.42 -14.76
CA THR A 346 0.48 4.57 -14.82
C THR A 346 0.30 5.44 -16.07
N THR A 347 -0.34 4.90 -17.10
CA THR A 347 -0.55 5.54 -18.40
C THR A 347 -1.90 6.25 -18.45
N ILE A 348 -1.92 7.49 -18.97
CA ILE A 348 -3.16 8.21 -19.25
C ILE A 348 -3.80 7.63 -20.50
N ARG A 349 -4.95 6.95 -20.32
CA ARG A 349 -5.80 6.48 -21.41
C ARG A 349 -6.93 7.47 -21.68
N GLU A 350 -7.55 7.34 -22.86
CA GLU A 350 -8.69 8.16 -23.26
C GLU A 350 -9.95 7.29 -23.51
N GLY A 351 -11.12 7.93 -23.48
CA GLY A 351 -12.37 7.31 -23.87
C GLY A 351 -12.73 6.07 -23.07
N GLU A 352 -13.11 5.00 -23.78
CA GLU A 352 -13.56 3.73 -23.19
C GLU A 352 -12.42 2.89 -22.59
N LEU A 353 -11.16 3.24 -22.86
CA LEU A 353 -9.97 2.57 -22.32
C LEU A 353 -9.58 3.08 -20.92
N LEU A 354 -10.12 4.23 -20.51
CA LEU A 354 -9.85 4.80 -19.20
C LEU A 354 -10.58 4.02 -18.10
N ALA A 355 -9.82 3.53 -17.12
CA ALA A 355 -10.38 2.99 -15.89
C ALA A 355 -11.00 4.14 -15.08
N ARG A 356 -12.20 3.94 -14.52
CA ARG A 356 -12.91 5.01 -13.79
C ARG A 356 -14.04 4.49 -12.91
N ASP A 357 -14.51 5.32 -11.98
CA ASP A 357 -15.77 5.12 -11.28
C ASP A 357 -15.84 3.77 -10.52
N ASN A 358 -14.71 3.27 -10.01
CA ASN A 358 -14.68 2.04 -9.20
C ASN A 358 -14.89 2.36 -7.73
N VAL A 359 -15.48 1.43 -6.99
CA VAL A 359 -15.86 1.60 -5.58
C VAL A 359 -15.16 0.55 -4.72
N VAL A 360 -14.49 1.00 -3.66
CA VAL A 360 -13.99 0.16 -2.57
C VAL A 360 -14.66 0.64 -1.29
N GLU A 361 -15.56 -0.18 -0.77
CA GLU A 361 -16.46 0.22 0.32
C GLU A 361 -16.58 -0.85 1.41
N ASP A 362 -16.56 -0.42 2.67
CA ASP A 362 -16.70 -1.32 3.83
C ASP A 362 -15.67 -2.47 3.86
N CYS A 363 -14.47 -2.25 3.31
CA CYS A 363 -13.43 -3.27 3.24
C CYS A 363 -12.41 -3.15 4.38
N ILE A 364 -11.84 -4.29 4.78
CA ILE A 364 -10.67 -4.36 5.65
C ILE A 364 -9.47 -4.69 4.77
N ILE A 365 -8.50 -3.77 4.68
CA ILE A 365 -7.28 -3.90 3.90
C ILE A 365 -6.12 -3.78 4.86
N THR A 366 -5.48 -4.90 5.20
CA THR A 366 -4.52 -4.91 6.33
C THR A 366 -3.38 -5.89 6.15
N ASP A 367 -2.28 -5.69 6.86
CA ASP A 367 -1.16 -6.65 6.93
C ASP A 367 -0.49 -6.85 5.56
N GLY A 368 -0.03 -5.74 4.97
CA GLY A 368 0.60 -5.73 3.65
C GLY A 368 1.99 -5.12 3.61
N GLY A 369 2.65 -5.22 2.45
CA GLY A 369 4.03 -4.82 2.22
C GLY A 369 5.07 -5.75 2.86
N LYS A 370 4.76 -7.05 2.98
CA LYS A 370 5.66 -8.05 3.60
C LYS A 370 6.86 -8.46 2.73
N ILE A 371 6.77 -8.20 1.43
CA ILE A 371 7.85 -8.41 0.47
C ILE A 371 8.19 -7.05 -0.14
N HIS A 372 7.20 -6.39 -0.72
CA HIS A 372 7.31 -5.07 -1.32
C HIS A 372 6.91 -3.99 -0.32
N HIS A 373 7.89 -3.54 0.45
CA HIS A 373 7.67 -2.63 1.57
C HIS A 373 7.11 -1.27 1.14
N GLN A 374 7.44 -0.81 -0.07
CA GLN A 374 6.94 0.43 -0.64
C GLN A 374 5.49 0.35 -1.19
N ALA A 375 4.80 -0.79 -1.04
CA ALA A 375 3.46 -0.97 -1.56
C ALA A 375 2.39 -0.18 -0.77
N ILE A 376 1.24 0.02 -1.41
CA ILE A 376 0.16 0.90 -0.92
C ILE A 376 -1.06 0.07 -0.56
N GLY A 377 -1.78 0.44 0.51
CA GLY A 377 -3.09 -0.15 0.82
C GLY A 377 -4.07 -0.04 -0.37
N VAL A 378 -4.31 1.18 -0.84
CA VAL A 378 -5.03 1.45 -2.09
C VAL A 378 -4.27 2.46 -2.97
N TRP A 379 -3.90 2.03 -4.17
CA TRP A 379 -3.26 2.88 -5.18
C TRP A 379 -4.23 3.20 -6.32
N ILE A 380 -4.44 4.49 -6.57
CA ILE A 380 -5.18 5.01 -7.73
C ILE A 380 -4.16 5.65 -8.66
N GLY A 381 -3.93 5.02 -9.83
CA GLY A 381 -3.10 5.57 -10.89
C GLY A 381 -3.84 6.65 -11.68
N GLN A 382 -3.84 6.54 -13.00
CA GLN A 382 -4.58 7.41 -13.90
C GLN A 382 -6.04 6.95 -14.02
N SER A 383 -6.85 7.25 -13.00
CA SER A 383 -8.25 6.82 -12.90
C SER A 383 -9.12 7.85 -12.17
N PRO A 384 -10.15 8.44 -12.83
CA PRO A 384 -11.04 9.40 -12.21
C PRO A 384 -12.26 8.77 -11.53
N GLY A 385 -12.90 9.54 -10.67
CA GLY A 385 -14.25 9.25 -10.16
C GLY A 385 -14.35 8.05 -9.21
N ASN A 386 -13.23 7.50 -8.74
CA ASN A 386 -13.26 6.36 -7.82
C ASN A 386 -13.70 6.81 -6.42
N ARG A 387 -14.34 5.90 -5.69
CA ARG A 387 -14.77 6.12 -4.31
C ARG A 387 -14.16 5.10 -3.36
N LEU A 388 -13.47 5.61 -2.35
CA LEU A 388 -12.97 4.85 -1.21
C LEU A 388 -13.77 5.29 0.02
N SER A 389 -14.71 4.46 0.48
CA SER A 389 -15.62 4.83 1.57
C SER A 389 -15.71 3.79 2.67
N HIS A 390 -15.63 4.19 3.95
CA HIS A 390 -15.86 3.29 5.08
C HIS A 390 -14.87 2.10 5.14
N ASN A 391 -13.63 2.28 4.71
CA ASN A 391 -12.62 1.21 4.77
C ASN A 391 -11.75 1.32 6.02
N LEU A 392 -11.22 0.18 6.47
CA LEU A 392 -10.06 0.13 7.37
C LEU A 392 -8.83 -0.20 6.54
N ILE A 393 -7.83 0.67 6.55
CA ILE A 393 -6.52 0.44 5.94
C ILE A 393 -5.47 0.49 7.06
N SER A 394 -4.80 -0.63 7.34
CA SER A 394 -3.82 -0.66 8.43
C SER A 394 -2.66 -1.60 8.25
N ASP A 395 -1.59 -1.40 9.02
CA ASP A 395 -0.47 -2.32 9.12
C ASP A 395 0.23 -2.51 7.76
N PHE A 396 0.72 -1.39 7.21
CA PHE A 396 1.63 -1.32 6.05
C PHE A 396 2.92 -0.59 6.43
N ASP A 397 4.03 -0.89 5.75
CA ASP A 397 5.33 -0.21 5.96
C ASP A 397 5.42 1.17 5.29
N TYR A 398 4.46 1.50 4.43
CA TYR A 398 4.45 2.74 3.66
C TYR A 398 3.05 3.36 3.67
N SER A 399 2.63 4.02 2.59
CA SER A 399 1.41 4.83 2.58
C SER A 399 0.12 4.00 2.53
N GLY A 400 -0.94 4.51 3.15
CA GLY A 400 -2.26 3.87 3.16
C GLY A 400 -2.98 4.03 1.83
N ILE A 401 -3.10 5.26 1.35
CA ILE A 401 -3.72 5.62 0.08
C ILE A 401 -2.75 6.48 -0.75
N SER A 402 -2.66 6.21 -2.04
CA SER A 402 -1.92 7.05 -3.01
C SER A 402 -2.80 7.33 -4.23
N ILE A 403 -2.95 8.59 -4.63
CA ILE A 403 -3.79 9.02 -5.75
C ILE A 403 -2.98 9.87 -6.74
N GLY A 404 -2.96 9.43 -7.99
CA GLY A 404 -2.29 10.12 -9.09
C GLY A 404 -0.93 9.51 -9.45
N TRP A 405 -0.46 9.86 -10.64
CA TRP A 405 0.82 9.38 -11.18
C TRP A 405 1.47 10.40 -12.13
N THR A 406 1.18 11.69 -11.91
CA THR A 406 1.78 12.79 -12.67
C THR A 406 2.58 13.67 -11.72
N TRP A 407 3.89 13.73 -11.88
CA TRP A 407 4.75 14.63 -11.13
C TRP A 407 4.71 16.03 -11.75
N GLY A 408 4.11 16.96 -11.03
CA GLY A 408 3.97 18.35 -11.45
C GLY A 408 2.62 18.68 -12.09
N TYR A 409 2.53 19.83 -12.74
CA TYR A 409 1.27 20.43 -13.21
C TYR A 409 0.81 19.94 -14.60
N GLY A 410 1.37 18.83 -15.08
CA GLY A 410 1.03 18.26 -16.38
C GLY A 410 -0.37 17.63 -16.42
N PRO A 411 -0.77 17.08 -17.58
CA PRO A 411 -2.00 16.30 -17.70
C PRO A 411 -2.07 15.17 -16.67
N SER A 412 -3.25 14.99 -16.09
CA SER A 412 -3.55 13.96 -15.09
C SER A 412 -5.00 13.51 -15.26
N ALA A 413 -5.24 12.21 -15.15
CA ALA A 413 -6.58 11.63 -15.20
C ALA A 413 -7.14 11.26 -13.82
N ALA A 414 -6.34 11.35 -12.75
CA ALA A 414 -6.73 11.01 -11.39
C ALA A 414 -7.59 12.10 -10.71
N ILE A 415 -8.61 12.57 -11.42
CA ILE A 415 -9.45 13.70 -11.04
C ILE A 415 -10.76 13.24 -10.39
N GLY A 416 -11.30 14.04 -9.47
CA GLY A 416 -12.66 13.80 -8.95
C GLY A 416 -12.81 12.53 -8.12
N ASN A 417 -11.76 12.06 -7.45
CA ASN A 417 -11.83 10.89 -6.58
C ASN A 417 -12.39 11.27 -5.19
N THR A 418 -13.16 10.39 -4.56
CA THR A 418 -13.73 10.63 -3.22
C THR A 418 -13.15 9.66 -2.20
N VAL A 419 -12.55 10.20 -1.13
CA VAL A 419 -12.02 9.44 0.01
C VAL A 419 -12.76 9.88 1.26
N GLU A 420 -13.69 9.03 1.74
CA GLU A 420 -14.60 9.39 2.84
C GLU A 420 -14.76 8.34 3.93
N TYR A 421 -14.84 8.76 5.19
CA TYR A 421 -15.13 7.88 6.33
C TYR A 421 -14.19 6.66 6.46
N ASN A 422 -12.95 6.75 6.00
CA ASN A 422 -11.98 5.67 6.16
C ASN A 422 -11.21 5.82 7.48
N GLU A 423 -10.87 4.69 8.11
CA GLU A 423 -9.86 4.62 9.18
C GLU A 423 -8.54 4.17 8.57
N ILE A 424 -7.49 4.99 8.69
CA ILE A 424 -6.15 4.69 8.19
C ILE A 424 -5.19 4.74 9.36
N ARG A 425 -4.55 3.61 9.69
CA ARG A 425 -3.72 3.54 10.89
C ARG A 425 -2.55 2.57 10.86
N ASN A 426 -1.66 2.70 11.84
CA ASN A 426 -0.50 1.81 12.02
C ASN A 426 0.32 1.69 10.74
N LEU A 427 0.74 2.84 10.20
CA LEU A 427 1.54 2.89 8.98
C LEU A 427 3.00 3.18 9.33
N GLY A 428 3.91 2.63 8.52
CA GLY A 428 5.36 2.78 8.67
C GLY A 428 5.95 1.87 9.74
N VAL A 429 5.28 1.72 10.88
CA VAL A 429 5.64 0.75 11.92
C VAL A 429 4.50 -0.24 12.05
N ARG A 430 4.55 -1.32 11.26
CA ARG A 430 3.60 -2.42 11.42
C ARG A 430 3.73 -3.06 12.79
N LYS A 431 2.69 -3.77 13.22
CA LYS A 431 2.73 -4.63 14.41
C LYS A 431 3.95 -5.57 14.35
N GLY A 432 4.80 -5.51 15.38
CA GLY A 432 6.04 -6.29 15.46
C GLY A 432 7.27 -5.62 14.86
N SER A 433 7.14 -4.45 14.21
CA SER A 433 8.30 -3.63 13.81
C SER A 433 8.76 -2.72 14.94
N ILE A 434 10.08 -2.52 15.06
CA ILE A 434 10.68 -1.63 16.06
C ILE A 434 10.79 -0.20 15.49
N GLU A 435 11.17 -0.08 14.23
CA GLU A 435 11.33 1.19 13.53
C GLU A 435 10.76 1.11 12.11
N PRO A 436 10.40 2.25 11.49
CA PRO A 436 9.92 2.27 10.12
C PRO A 436 11.05 2.08 9.10
N PRO A 437 10.89 1.19 8.10
CA PRO A 437 11.94 0.98 7.10
C PRO A 437 12.03 2.12 6.08
N LEU A 438 10.90 2.77 5.78
CA LEU A 438 10.75 3.73 4.70
C LEU A 438 10.31 5.10 5.22
N GLY A 439 10.45 6.13 4.39
CA GLY A 439 9.86 7.46 4.62
C GLY A 439 9.33 8.05 3.32
N ASP A 440 8.98 9.33 3.36
CA ASP A 440 8.33 10.07 2.27
C ASP A 440 6.96 9.50 1.96
N MET A 441 6.13 9.43 3.01
CA MET A 441 4.90 8.65 3.05
C MET A 441 3.78 9.35 3.78
N ALA A 442 2.54 8.87 3.63
CA ALA A 442 1.43 9.40 4.39
C ALA A 442 0.27 8.41 4.59
N GLY A 443 -0.66 8.78 5.49
CA GLY A 443 -1.99 8.17 5.52
C GLY A 443 -2.67 8.27 4.15
N ILE A 444 -2.62 9.45 3.54
CA ILE A 444 -2.97 9.69 2.15
C ILE A 444 -1.95 10.60 1.46
N TYR A 445 -1.50 10.15 0.29
CA TYR A 445 -0.51 10.80 -0.58
C TYR A 445 -1.14 11.13 -1.94
N THR A 446 -0.84 12.30 -2.51
CA THR A 446 -1.37 12.71 -3.82
C THR A 446 -0.33 13.29 -4.76
N LEU A 447 -0.52 13.07 -6.07
CA LEU A 447 0.28 13.61 -7.15
C LEU A 447 -0.59 14.26 -8.24
N GLY A 448 -0.08 15.34 -8.82
CA GLY A 448 -0.59 15.97 -10.02
C GLY A 448 -1.96 16.66 -9.89
N THR A 449 -2.46 17.16 -11.03
CA THR A 449 -3.75 17.86 -11.07
C THR A 449 -4.91 16.90 -10.81
N GLN A 450 -5.79 17.24 -9.85
CA GLN A 450 -6.92 16.39 -9.43
C GLN A 450 -8.29 17.04 -9.60
N THR A 451 -8.33 18.11 -10.41
CA THR A 451 -9.54 18.84 -10.78
C THR A 451 -9.58 19.09 -12.28
N ASP A 452 -10.78 19.10 -12.85
CA ASP A 452 -11.04 19.60 -14.21
C ASP A 452 -11.77 20.96 -14.21
N GLY A 453 -11.85 21.61 -13.03
CA GLY A 453 -12.62 22.84 -12.82
C GLY A 453 -14.11 22.61 -12.53
N VAL A 454 -14.62 21.39 -12.71
CA VAL A 454 -15.99 20.99 -12.39
C VAL A 454 -16.00 19.95 -11.27
N ARG A 455 -15.22 18.88 -11.45
CA ARG A 455 -15.01 17.81 -10.47
C ARG A 455 -13.66 18.02 -9.81
N THR A 456 -13.58 17.71 -8.52
CA THR A 456 -12.32 17.72 -7.78
C THR A 456 -12.22 16.55 -6.83
N THR A 457 -11.01 16.06 -6.58
CA THR A 457 -10.77 15.09 -5.53
C THR A 457 -11.11 15.68 -4.16
N THR A 458 -11.87 14.91 -3.38
CA THR A 458 -12.29 15.27 -2.02
C THR A 458 -11.83 14.23 -1.01
N ILE A 459 -11.19 14.67 0.06
CA ILE A 459 -10.70 13.85 1.17
C ILE A 459 -11.41 14.36 2.42
N HIS A 460 -12.42 13.63 2.91
CA HIS A 460 -13.21 14.14 4.03
C HIS A 460 -13.72 13.12 5.03
N HIS A 461 -13.91 13.55 6.28
CA HIS A 461 -14.43 12.69 7.36
C HIS A 461 -13.59 11.42 7.59
N ASN A 462 -12.30 11.43 7.25
CA ASN A 462 -11.41 10.31 7.50
C ASN A 462 -10.72 10.45 8.85
N TYR A 463 -10.32 9.32 9.42
CA TYR A 463 -9.52 9.23 10.63
C TYR A 463 -8.14 8.65 10.32
N PHE A 464 -7.12 9.50 10.33
CA PHE A 464 -5.72 9.13 10.10
C PHE A 464 -4.97 9.12 11.43
N HIS A 465 -4.41 7.98 11.85
CA HIS A 465 -3.66 7.94 13.10
C HIS A 465 -2.55 6.89 13.21
N ASP A 466 -1.54 7.17 14.03
CA ASP A 466 -0.39 6.27 14.22
C ASP A 466 0.37 6.03 12.91
N ILE A 467 0.86 7.12 12.34
CA ILE A 467 1.60 7.13 11.07
C ILE A 467 3.04 7.53 11.35
N ALA A 468 3.94 6.58 11.11
CA ALA A 468 5.37 6.76 11.31
C ALA A 468 6.11 6.62 9.98
N GLY A 469 7.34 7.11 9.95
CA GLY A 469 8.24 7.00 8.81
C GLY A 469 9.65 7.30 9.27
N ARG A 470 10.64 6.73 8.58
CA ARG A 470 12.06 6.80 8.96
C ARG A 470 12.59 8.21 8.87
N THR A 471 12.34 8.85 7.73
CA THR A 471 12.87 10.18 7.42
C THR A 471 11.80 11.26 7.47
N ILE A 472 10.63 10.99 6.89
CA ILE A 472 9.47 11.89 6.82
C ILE A 472 8.18 11.08 6.66
N ALA A 473 7.10 11.47 7.35
CA ALA A 473 5.77 10.90 7.23
C ALA A 473 4.65 11.79 7.78
N TRP A 474 3.50 11.82 7.09
CA TRP A 474 2.38 12.71 7.42
C TRP A 474 1.02 12.03 7.45
N GLY A 475 0.01 12.71 8.00
CA GLY A 475 -1.37 12.26 7.86
C GLY A 475 -1.89 12.43 6.43
N ILE A 476 -1.84 13.67 5.95
CA ILE A 476 -2.24 14.07 4.61
C ILE A 476 -1.04 14.73 3.92
N TYR A 477 -0.68 14.25 2.74
CA TYR A 477 0.47 14.73 2.00
C TYR A 477 0.13 15.03 0.53
N PHE A 478 0.18 16.32 0.19
CA PHE A 478 0.05 16.82 -1.17
C PHE A 478 1.43 17.02 -1.79
N ASP A 479 1.85 16.04 -2.58
CA ASP A 479 3.15 16.04 -3.25
C ASP A 479 3.06 16.67 -4.65
N GLU A 480 4.14 16.56 -5.43
CA GLU A 480 4.41 17.20 -6.72
C GLU A 480 3.17 17.48 -7.59
N GLY A 481 2.79 18.76 -7.65
CA GLY A 481 1.77 19.26 -8.57
C GLY A 481 0.33 19.00 -8.14
N SER A 482 0.11 18.46 -6.93
CA SER A 482 -1.21 18.30 -6.33
C SER A 482 -2.03 19.59 -6.47
N THR A 483 -3.13 19.54 -7.22
CA THR A 483 -3.89 20.75 -7.58
C THR A 483 -5.39 20.58 -7.42
N GLY A 484 -6.01 21.58 -6.80
CA GLY A 484 -7.46 21.74 -6.64
C GLY A 484 -8.10 20.80 -5.62
N ILE A 485 -7.32 20.03 -4.86
CA ILE A 485 -7.83 19.02 -3.92
C ILE A 485 -8.51 19.69 -2.73
N VAL A 486 -9.61 19.12 -2.24
CA VAL A 486 -10.29 19.56 -1.01
C VAL A 486 -10.10 18.52 0.09
N ALA A 487 -9.31 18.84 1.11
CA ALA A 487 -9.20 18.09 2.36
C ALA A 487 -9.99 18.78 3.48
N GLU A 488 -11.09 18.18 3.90
CA GLU A 488 -11.96 18.78 4.92
C GLU A 488 -12.53 17.80 5.94
N ASN A 489 -12.79 18.28 7.16
CA ASN A 489 -13.42 17.46 8.21
C ASN A 489 -12.66 16.16 8.52
N ASN A 490 -11.34 16.14 8.36
CA ASN A 490 -10.53 14.97 8.72
C ASN A 490 -9.99 15.14 10.15
N LEU A 491 -9.84 14.01 10.85
CA LEU A 491 -9.06 13.94 12.08
C LEU A 491 -7.71 13.28 11.78
N VAL A 492 -6.63 13.98 12.08
CA VAL A 492 -5.26 13.48 11.97
C VAL A 492 -4.61 13.50 13.36
N LEU A 493 -4.03 12.38 13.76
CA LEU A 493 -3.55 12.18 15.12
C LEU A 493 -2.28 11.32 15.18
N ARG A 494 -1.26 11.73 15.95
CA ARG A 494 -0.04 10.92 16.19
C ARG A 494 0.69 10.53 14.90
N THR A 495 1.33 11.52 14.29
CA THR A 495 2.19 11.36 13.12
C THR A 495 3.64 11.70 13.48
N THR A 496 4.65 11.09 12.86
CA THR A 496 6.05 11.45 13.16
C THR A 496 6.44 12.85 12.66
N HIS A 497 6.10 13.24 11.43
CA HIS A 497 6.63 14.49 10.84
C HIS A 497 5.59 15.58 10.59
N GLY A 498 4.31 15.26 10.69
CA GLY A 498 3.24 16.25 10.84
C GLY A 498 1.88 15.76 10.37
N SER A 499 0.85 16.51 10.73
CA SER A 499 -0.52 16.15 10.35
C SER A 499 -0.78 16.41 8.86
N PHE A 500 -0.21 17.50 8.33
CA PHE A 500 -0.38 17.89 6.93
C PHE A 500 0.95 18.36 6.32
N HIS A 501 1.17 18.02 5.06
CA HIS A 501 2.27 18.55 4.25
C HIS A 501 1.81 18.95 2.85
N GLN A 502 2.20 20.17 2.46
CA GLN A 502 2.22 20.58 1.06
C GLN A 502 3.68 20.60 0.56
N HIS A 503 4.03 19.76 -0.41
CA HIS A 503 5.33 19.91 -1.09
C HIS A 503 5.30 21.11 -2.04
N TYR A 504 4.71 20.96 -3.22
CA TYR A 504 4.26 22.04 -4.09
C TYR A 504 2.96 21.63 -4.79
N GLY A 505 2.17 22.61 -5.20
CA GLY A 505 0.83 22.40 -5.70
C GLY A 505 0.11 23.71 -5.91
N ARG A 506 -1.14 23.65 -6.36
CA ARG A 506 -1.94 24.83 -6.70
C ARG A 506 -3.36 24.73 -6.17
N ASP A 507 -3.83 25.80 -5.54
CA ASP A 507 -5.25 25.99 -5.18
C ASP A 507 -5.88 24.82 -4.43
N ASN A 508 -5.10 24.08 -3.65
CA ASN A 508 -5.64 23.07 -2.74
C ASN A 508 -6.35 23.76 -1.57
N ILE A 509 -7.32 23.08 -0.97
CA ILE A 509 -8.08 23.58 0.19
C ILE A 509 -7.92 22.60 1.33
N VAL A 510 -7.38 23.07 2.45
CA VAL A 510 -7.26 22.31 3.70
C VAL A 510 -8.09 23.06 4.73
N ARG A 511 -9.30 22.57 5.01
CA ARG A 511 -10.24 23.29 5.86
C ARG A 511 -10.96 22.45 6.89
N ASN A 512 -11.28 23.05 8.03
CA ASN A 512 -12.15 22.42 9.01
C ASN A 512 -11.64 21.05 9.49
N ASN A 513 -10.32 20.83 9.46
CA ASN A 513 -9.69 19.60 9.94
C ASN A 513 -9.23 19.76 11.40
N ILE A 514 -9.07 18.63 12.08
CA ILE A 514 -8.47 18.55 13.42
C ILE A 514 -7.13 17.84 13.28
N LEU A 515 -6.04 18.58 13.51
CA LEU A 515 -4.66 18.20 13.21
C LEU A 515 -3.83 18.19 14.49
N LEU A 516 -3.55 17.01 15.02
CA LEU A 516 -3.08 16.84 16.40
C LEU A 516 -1.82 15.99 16.50
N PHE A 517 -0.93 16.44 17.36
CA PHE A 517 0.15 15.64 17.95
C PHE A 517 1.12 15.04 16.93
N GLY A 518 1.43 15.80 15.88
CA GLY A 518 2.65 15.55 15.11
C GLY A 518 3.89 15.68 16.00
N ARG A 519 4.82 14.72 15.94
CA ARG A 519 6.01 14.69 16.81
C ARG A 519 6.97 15.83 16.49
N ASP A 520 7.33 16.01 15.22
CA ASP A 520 8.37 16.97 14.80
C ASP A 520 7.80 18.31 14.35
N ALA A 521 6.63 18.30 13.70
CA ALA A 521 5.89 19.49 13.30
C ALA A 521 4.36 19.21 13.27
N GLN A 522 3.51 20.23 13.15
CA GLN A 522 2.09 20.01 12.82
C GLN A 522 1.82 20.18 11.33
N LEU A 523 2.30 21.28 10.75
CA LEU A 523 2.15 21.58 9.33
C LEU A 523 3.52 21.72 8.69
N TRP A 524 3.67 21.15 7.51
CA TRP A 524 4.89 21.27 6.71
C TRP A 524 4.58 21.92 5.37
N ARG A 525 5.49 22.76 4.88
CA ARG A 525 5.48 23.29 3.52
C ARG A 525 6.89 23.32 2.94
N SER A 526 7.12 22.80 1.74
CA SER A 526 8.50 22.61 1.25
C SER A 526 8.94 23.58 0.16
N ARG A 527 8.18 23.71 -0.93
CA ARG A 527 8.59 24.53 -2.08
C ARG A 527 7.76 25.81 -2.17
N ARG A 528 8.44 26.85 -2.66
CA ARG A 528 7.81 28.13 -2.98
C ARG A 528 7.15 28.07 -4.35
N GLU A 529 6.06 28.80 -4.49
CA GLU A 529 5.29 28.97 -5.71
C GLU A 529 4.94 30.45 -5.90
N ASP A 530 4.82 30.89 -7.16
CA ASP A 530 4.42 32.25 -7.52
C ASP A 530 2.90 32.49 -7.48
N HIS A 531 2.15 31.44 -7.19
CA HIS A 531 0.70 31.40 -7.09
C HIS A 531 0.29 30.75 -5.77
N ASN A 532 -1.00 30.85 -5.45
CA ASN A 532 -1.53 30.28 -4.22
C ASN A 532 -1.36 28.76 -4.21
N SER A 533 -0.48 28.25 -3.33
CA SER A 533 -0.22 26.82 -3.26
C SER A 533 -1.40 26.06 -2.65
N PHE A 534 -1.94 26.60 -1.56
CA PHE A 534 -3.12 26.08 -0.87
C PHE A 534 -3.76 27.15 0.02
N THR A 535 -5.01 26.89 0.40
CA THR A 535 -5.76 27.62 1.43
C THR A 535 -5.84 26.77 2.70
N LEU A 536 -5.31 27.27 3.80
CA LEU A 536 -5.47 26.72 5.15
C LEU A 536 -6.54 27.52 5.90
N GLU A 537 -7.73 26.96 6.10
CA GLU A 537 -8.81 27.71 6.76
C GLU A 537 -9.58 26.95 7.83
N ARG A 538 -9.87 27.60 8.95
CA ARG A 538 -10.74 27.06 10.00
C ARG A 538 -10.28 25.70 10.53
N ASN A 539 -8.98 25.43 10.59
CA ASN A 539 -8.46 24.18 11.14
C ASN A 539 -8.15 24.32 12.63
N ILE A 540 -8.26 23.22 13.36
CA ILE A 540 -7.73 23.08 14.72
C ILE A 540 -6.37 22.43 14.65
N VAL A 541 -5.32 23.14 15.06
CA VAL A 541 -3.93 22.68 14.96
C VAL A 541 -3.29 22.66 16.35
N VAL A 542 -3.01 21.47 16.88
CA VAL A 542 -2.51 21.31 18.25
C VAL A 542 -1.21 20.52 18.29
N ARG A 543 -0.17 21.11 18.86
CA ARG A 543 1.10 20.44 19.09
C ARG A 543 1.31 20.03 20.55
N THR A 544 2.07 18.95 20.74
CA THR A 544 2.61 18.50 22.04
C THR A 544 4.13 18.57 22.08
N SER A 545 4.78 18.36 20.94
CA SER A 545 6.23 18.48 20.74
C SER A 545 6.51 19.18 19.41
N GLY A 546 7.80 19.29 19.05
CA GLY A 546 8.19 19.85 17.77
C GLY A 546 7.77 21.30 17.57
N VAL A 547 7.77 21.74 16.31
CA VAL A 547 7.39 23.10 15.90
C VAL A 547 5.94 23.16 15.40
N MET A 548 5.34 24.36 15.37
CA MET A 548 4.01 24.50 14.78
C MET A 548 4.05 24.32 13.26
N LEU A 549 4.97 25.06 12.62
CA LEU A 549 5.12 25.10 11.17
C LEU A 549 6.57 24.79 10.80
N ASN A 550 6.77 23.85 9.88
CA ASN A 550 8.08 23.47 9.37
C ASN A 550 8.22 23.74 7.87
N GLY A 551 9.47 23.93 7.43
CA GLY A 551 9.81 24.25 6.05
C GLY A 551 9.62 25.73 5.69
N ASP A 552 9.31 26.01 4.43
CA ASP A 552 9.24 27.38 3.90
C ASP A 552 7.83 27.94 3.90
N TRP A 553 7.65 29.11 4.50
CA TRP A 553 6.37 29.83 4.65
C TRP A 553 6.50 31.30 4.22
N ASN A 554 7.39 31.59 3.27
CA ASN A 554 7.75 32.97 2.87
C ASN A 554 7.25 33.40 1.48
N ASP A 555 6.14 32.85 1.01
CA ASP A 555 5.55 33.13 -0.31
C ASP A 555 4.03 32.81 -0.32
N HIS A 556 3.48 32.38 -1.46
CA HIS A 556 2.06 32.49 -1.78
C HIS A 556 1.22 31.31 -1.27
N PHE A 557 0.54 31.53 -0.15
CA PHE A 557 -0.53 30.68 0.37
C PHE A 557 -1.57 31.56 1.06
N THR A 558 -2.75 31.02 1.28
CA THR A 558 -3.81 31.71 2.01
C THR A 558 -4.02 31.02 3.35
N SER A 559 -3.89 31.74 4.47
CA SER A 559 -4.22 31.21 5.79
C SER A 559 -5.24 32.09 6.51
N ARG A 560 -6.26 31.50 7.12
CA ARG A 560 -7.27 32.27 7.87
C ARG A 560 -8.07 31.48 8.88
N ASN A 561 -8.45 32.17 9.96
CA ASN A 561 -9.38 31.68 10.99
C ASN A 561 -9.02 30.30 11.57
N ASN A 562 -7.75 29.95 11.59
CA ASN A 562 -7.26 28.73 12.21
C ASN A 562 -7.08 28.94 13.71
N ILE A 563 -7.17 27.87 14.49
CA ILE A 563 -6.76 27.90 15.89
C ILE A 563 -5.47 27.10 16.05
N PHE A 564 -4.46 27.75 16.61
CA PHE A 564 -3.17 27.14 16.92
C PHE A 564 -3.04 26.97 18.44
N TRP A 565 -2.63 25.80 18.89
CA TRP A 565 -2.46 25.56 20.32
C TRP A 565 -1.26 24.65 20.60
N SER A 566 -0.68 24.86 21.77
CA SER A 566 0.41 24.02 22.27
C SER A 566 0.06 23.58 23.69
N LEU A 567 0.05 22.27 23.92
CA LEU A 567 -0.17 21.71 25.25
C LEU A 567 1.06 21.90 26.15
N ASN A 568 2.25 22.00 25.55
CA ASN A 568 3.52 22.09 26.25
C ASN A 568 4.25 23.39 25.87
N GLY A 569 4.04 24.44 26.67
CA GLY A 569 4.64 25.76 26.46
C GLY A 569 3.97 26.56 25.33
N PRO A 570 4.52 27.74 24.97
CA PRO A 570 3.89 28.64 24.00
C PRO A 570 3.89 28.05 22.58
N ALA A 571 2.87 28.36 21.78
CA ALA A 571 2.91 28.10 20.34
C ALA A 571 3.93 29.04 19.68
N VAL A 572 4.97 28.46 19.08
CA VAL A 572 6.07 29.20 18.44
C VAL A 572 6.01 28.96 16.92
N PHE A 573 6.19 30.05 16.17
CA PHE A 573 6.15 30.10 14.71
C PHE A 573 7.55 30.32 14.12
N PRO A 574 7.75 30.13 12.79
CA PRO A 574 9.05 30.29 12.14
C PRO A 574 9.79 31.56 12.55
N GLY A 575 11.11 31.43 12.75
CA GLY A 575 11.95 32.50 13.28
C GLY A 575 11.83 32.71 14.80
N ASN A 576 11.24 31.76 15.53
CA ASN A 576 10.98 31.86 16.97
C ASN A 576 10.08 33.05 17.34
N THR A 577 9.01 33.23 16.57
CA THR A 577 8.09 34.38 16.68
C THR A 577 6.70 33.96 17.21
N GLN A 578 5.90 34.95 17.60
CA GLN A 578 4.47 34.79 17.89
C GLN A 578 3.64 34.85 16.60
N LEU A 579 2.39 34.39 16.67
CA LEU A 579 1.48 34.32 15.51
C LEU A 579 1.34 35.68 14.82
N GLU A 580 1.15 36.76 15.58
CA GLU A 580 0.91 38.10 15.05
C GLU A 580 2.12 38.60 14.24
N THR A 581 3.33 38.30 14.72
CA THR A 581 4.58 38.68 14.06
C THR A 581 4.84 37.80 12.84
N TRP A 582 4.65 36.47 12.96
CA TRP A 582 4.85 35.55 11.84
C TRP A 582 3.84 35.79 10.72
N ALA A 583 2.56 35.97 11.07
CA ALA A 583 1.47 36.15 10.12
C ALA A 583 1.83 37.23 9.12
N ASN A 584 2.18 38.43 9.57
CA ASN A 584 2.64 39.54 8.72
C ASN A 584 1.80 39.71 7.42
N GLY A 585 0.47 39.61 7.54
CA GLY A 585 -0.47 39.68 6.41
C GLY A 585 -0.72 38.38 5.64
N ARG A 586 0.03 37.30 5.91
CA ARG A 586 -0.15 35.95 5.32
C ARG A 586 -1.25 35.13 5.99
N ASP A 587 -1.56 35.47 7.23
CA ASP A 587 -2.67 34.90 7.99
C ASP A 587 -3.62 36.00 8.46
N THR A 588 -4.93 35.73 8.36
CA THR A 588 -5.98 36.63 8.85
C THR A 588 -6.96 35.92 9.77
N GLY A 589 -7.18 36.48 10.96
CA GLY A 589 -8.18 35.99 11.91
C GLY A 589 -7.84 34.70 12.65
N SER A 590 -6.70 34.06 12.40
CA SER A 590 -6.26 32.94 13.24
C SER A 590 -5.86 33.41 14.63
N VAL A 591 -5.94 32.52 15.62
CA VAL A 591 -5.60 32.82 17.02
C VAL A 591 -4.76 31.73 17.65
N VAL A 592 -4.02 32.09 18.70
CA VAL A 592 -3.42 31.11 19.63
C VAL A 592 -4.31 30.98 20.85
N ALA A 593 -5.09 29.91 20.95
CA ALA A 593 -5.99 29.66 22.08
C ALA A 593 -6.26 28.17 22.27
N ASP A 594 -6.61 27.76 23.49
CA ASP A 594 -7.02 26.38 23.78
C ASP A 594 -8.31 26.06 23.01
N PRO A 595 -8.30 25.09 22.07
CA PRO A 595 -9.47 24.75 21.28
C PRO A 595 -10.49 23.94 22.08
N ARG A 596 -10.18 23.52 23.31
CA ARG A 596 -11.06 22.71 24.17
C ARG A 596 -11.53 21.43 23.50
N VAL A 597 -10.61 20.80 22.79
CA VAL A 597 -10.80 19.49 22.14
C VAL A 597 -10.31 18.40 23.07
N LEU A 598 -11.16 17.41 23.30
CA LEU A 598 -10.87 16.21 24.07
C LEU A 598 -10.73 15.03 23.12
N ILE A 599 -9.67 14.23 23.29
CA ILE A 599 -9.45 12.98 22.57
C ILE A 599 -9.75 11.82 23.52
N ASP A 600 -10.60 10.90 23.06
CA ASP A 600 -11.17 9.81 23.84
C ASP A 600 -11.16 8.52 22.98
N ALA A 601 -11.03 7.36 23.61
CA ALA A 601 -10.97 6.07 22.93
C ALA A 601 -12.32 5.64 22.36
N GLU A 602 -13.45 6.05 22.97
CA GLU A 602 -14.80 5.68 22.50
C GLU A 602 -15.38 6.64 21.46
N LYS A 603 -15.00 7.92 21.53
CA LYS A 603 -15.29 8.94 20.52
C LYS A 603 -13.98 9.64 20.19
N PRO A 604 -13.48 9.52 18.95
CA PRO A 604 -12.11 9.91 18.63
C PRO A 604 -11.84 11.40 18.89
N TRP A 605 -12.88 12.23 18.97
CA TRP A 605 -12.79 13.57 19.52
C TRP A 605 -14.14 14.12 20.03
N LYS A 606 -14.08 15.16 20.89
CA LYS A 606 -15.18 16.02 21.34
C LYS A 606 -14.70 17.46 21.43
N ILE A 607 -15.58 18.44 21.25
CA ILE A 607 -15.25 19.87 21.42
C ILE A 607 -16.27 20.54 22.33
N ALA A 608 -15.79 21.43 23.21
CA ALA A 608 -16.66 22.20 24.08
C ALA A 608 -17.53 23.19 23.26
N PRO A 609 -18.82 23.38 23.62
CA PRO A 609 -19.70 24.32 22.92
C PRO A 609 -19.23 25.78 22.91
N ASP A 610 -18.39 26.16 23.89
CA ASP A 610 -17.79 27.49 24.02
C ASP A 610 -16.32 27.52 23.54
N SER A 611 -15.94 26.55 22.70
CA SER A 611 -14.63 26.54 22.07
C SER A 611 -14.42 27.79 21.20
N PRO A 612 -13.26 28.47 21.31
CA PRO A 612 -12.91 29.58 20.43
C PRO A 612 -12.87 29.19 18.95
N ALA A 613 -12.65 27.91 18.62
CA ALA A 613 -12.70 27.43 17.23
C ALA A 613 -14.07 27.66 16.58
N ILE A 614 -15.16 27.47 17.33
CA ILE A 614 -16.54 27.68 16.85
C ILE A 614 -16.76 29.16 16.48
N GLY A 615 -16.24 30.08 17.29
CA GLY A 615 -16.30 31.52 17.02
C GLY A 615 -15.53 31.94 15.76
N LEU A 616 -14.52 31.17 15.36
CA LEU A 616 -13.76 31.34 14.11
C LEU A 616 -14.41 30.65 12.90
N GLY A 617 -15.55 30.01 13.10
CA GLY A 617 -16.34 29.35 12.06
C GLY A 617 -15.98 27.88 11.85
N PHE A 618 -15.17 27.25 12.70
CA PHE A 618 -15.03 25.80 12.70
C PHE A 618 -16.41 25.16 12.91
N VAL A 619 -16.78 24.25 12.02
CA VAL A 619 -18.04 23.51 12.07
C VAL A 619 -17.75 22.13 12.63
N PRO A 620 -18.21 21.78 13.84
CA PRO A 620 -18.01 20.44 14.34
C PRO A 620 -18.61 19.38 13.40
N PHE A 621 -17.88 18.29 13.20
CA PHE A 621 -18.30 17.16 12.38
C PHE A 621 -18.28 15.88 13.23
N ASP A 622 -18.98 14.84 12.80
CA ASP A 622 -18.87 13.52 13.42
C ASP A 622 -18.04 12.58 12.54
N LEU A 623 -17.56 11.52 13.18
CA LEU A 623 -16.87 10.40 12.53
C LEU A 623 -17.70 9.13 12.71
N GLU A 624 -19.03 9.27 12.82
CA GLU A 624 -19.92 8.11 12.91
C GLU A 624 -19.84 7.32 11.60
N GLY A 625 -19.63 6.01 11.72
CA GLY A 625 -19.44 5.16 10.56
C GLY A 625 -18.04 5.22 9.93
N VAL A 626 -17.04 5.86 10.55
CA VAL A 626 -15.64 5.66 10.13
C VAL A 626 -15.25 4.19 10.20
N GLY A 627 -14.58 3.72 9.15
CA GLY A 627 -14.20 2.32 8.99
C GLY A 627 -15.38 1.42 8.57
N PRO A 628 -15.15 0.09 8.46
CA PRO A 628 -16.14 -0.83 7.91
C PRO A 628 -17.41 -0.88 8.74
N ARG A 629 -18.54 -0.59 8.10
CA ARG A 629 -19.85 -0.67 8.73
C ARG A 629 -20.30 -2.12 8.80
N LYS A 630 -21.06 -2.46 9.84
CA LYS A 630 -21.66 -3.80 9.94
C LYS A 630 -22.61 -4.02 8.78
N SER A 631 -22.42 -5.11 8.04
CA SER A 631 -23.39 -5.53 7.03
C SER A 631 -24.74 -5.80 7.70
N ALA A 632 -25.85 -5.27 7.15
CA ALA A 632 -27.18 -5.80 7.49
C ALA A 632 -27.15 -7.32 7.25
N ARG A 633 -27.56 -8.10 8.26
CA ARG A 633 -27.53 -9.55 8.23
C ARG A 633 -28.44 -10.10 7.14
#